data_AF-A0A2N5AA84-F1
#
_entry.id   AF-A0A2N5AA84-F1
#
_cell.length_a   1.000
_cell.length_b   1.000
_cell.length_c   1.000
_cell.angle_alpha   90.00
_cell.angle_beta   90.00
_cell.angle_gamma   90.00
#
_symmetry.space_group_name_H-M   'P 1'
#
loop_
_entity.id
_entity.type
_entity.pdbx_description
1 polymer ?
#
loop_
_entity_poly.entity_id
_entity_poly.type
_entity_poly.pdbx_seq_one_letter_code
_entity_poly.pdbx_strand_id
1 'polypeptide(L)'
;DAAWFAGALMREWPQRSGVADGVWQGSGPSLLAFYAASLVSHPQWRLPVDDGLVSQVRTRLIRQMGQRNSESTLYQKMLAQVANQYADMRLADMTADTDASRLFSTDEVVPGMFTRQAWEQAVQPAIEKVVAERRDEMDWVLSDTKQPAAQSTSPEALRARLAERYFADFSGAWLDFLNSLRWQRAATLSNAIDQLTLMADVRQSPLVALMNTLSVQGRTGQTGEAIADSLVKSARQLFNRDNSPVIDQRSGARGPLDATFGPVLALLDNRDGGTPTSRLSLQTFLTRVTQVRLRLQQVTNATDPQAMTRLLAQTVFQGKAVDLTETRDYGSLVAAGLGQEWSGFGQTLFVHPMEQAWQQVLTPAAESLNAQRRSAVVEDWNSAFGGRYPFKNTSSEVSLPLLAKYLNSETGRIARFLQTRLNGV
;
A
#
# COMPACT_ATOMS: atom_id res chain seq x y z
N ASP A 1 11.02 -6.94 61.17
CA ASP A 1 11.48 -8.15 61.87
C ASP A 1 12.99 -8.09 62.03
N ALA A 2 13.50 -8.12 63.26
CA ALA A 2 14.92 -8.01 63.57
C ALA A 2 15.71 -9.27 63.19
N ALA A 3 15.09 -10.46 63.27
CA ALA A 3 15.72 -11.71 62.90
C ALA A 3 15.94 -11.79 61.39
N TRP A 4 14.92 -11.39 60.62
CA TRP A 4 15.03 -11.25 59.17
C TRP A 4 16.12 -10.23 58.76
N PHE A 5 16.15 -9.05 59.38
CA PHE A 5 17.13 -8.00 59.07
C PHE A 5 18.57 -8.46 59.30
N ALA A 6 18.84 -9.07 60.46
CA ALA A 6 20.17 -9.57 60.80
C ALA A 6 20.61 -10.70 59.85
N GLY A 7 19.71 -11.64 59.55
CA GLY A 7 19.99 -12.73 58.61
C GLY A 7 20.25 -12.24 57.19
N ALA A 8 19.47 -11.29 56.70
CA ALA A 8 19.64 -10.71 55.37
C ALA A 8 20.97 -9.95 55.25
N LEU A 9 21.30 -9.08 56.21
CA LEU A 9 22.54 -8.31 56.17
C LEU A 9 23.79 -9.17 56.33
N MET A 10 23.77 -10.22 57.15
CA MET A 10 24.94 -11.11 57.26
C MET A 10 25.21 -11.88 55.96
N ARG A 11 24.20 -12.11 55.13
CA ARG A 11 24.36 -12.74 53.81
C ARG A 11 24.94 -11.77 52.78
N GLU A 12 24.45 -10.53 52.75
CA GLU A 12 24.88 -9.51 51.77
C GLU A 12 26.14 -8.75 52.21
N TRP A 13 26.49 -8.79 53.51
CA TRP A 13 27.64 -8.11 54.09
C TRP A 13 28.52 -9.09 54.90
N PRO A 14 29.13 -10.10 54.24
CA PRO A 14 29.85 -11.18 54.91
C PRO A 14 31.18 -10.75 55.54
N GLN A 15 31.72 -9.59 55.14
CA GLN A 15 32.95 -9.01 55.65
C GLN A 15 32.75 -7.52 55.94
N ARG A 16 33.24 -7.05 57.09
CA ARG A 16 33.16 -5.65 57.48
C ARG A 16 34.55 -5.04 57.56
N SER A 17 34.78 -4.02 56.75
CA SER A 17 36.04 -3.27 56.76
C SER A 17 36.40 -2.80 58.18
N GLY A 18 37.64 -3.06 58.60
CA GLY A 18 38.14 -2.73 59.94
C GLY A 18 37.76 -3.72 61.05
N VAL A 19 37.11 -4.85 60.73
CA VAL A 19 36.77 -5.91 61.69
C VAL A 19 37.27 -7.26 61.16
N ALA A 20 37.89 -8.07 62.03
CA ALA A 20 38.32 -9.42 61.65
C ALA A 20 37.13 -10.32 61.32
N ASP A 21 37.22 -11.10 60.23
CA ASP A 21 36.12 -11.90 59.69
C ASP A 21 35.48 -12.84 60.73
N GLY A 22 36.28 -13.54 61.53
CA GLY A 22 35.76 -14.43 62.58
C GLY A 22 34.96 -13.71 63.67
N VAL A 23 35.32 -12.46 63.98
CA VAL A 23 34.59 -11.62 64.95
C VAL A 23 33.31 -11.09 64.32
N TRP A 24 33.36 -10.68 63.05
CA TRP A 24 32.18 -10.22 62.33
C TRP A 24 31.16 -11.34 62.11
N GLN A 25 31.58 -12.54 61.73
CA GLN A 25 30.69 -13.67 61.54
C GLN A 25 30.12 -14.21 62.87
N GLY A 26 30.90 -14.19 63.95
CA GLY A 26 30.46 -14.65 65.26
C GLY A 26 29.50 -13.67 65.96
N SER A 27 29.78 -12.37 65.90
CA SER A 27 29.05 -11.36 66.68
C SER A 27 28.11 -10.49 65.85
N GLY A 28 28.33 -10.40 64.53
CA GLY A 28 27.56 -9.59 63.59
C GLY A 28 26.05 -9.87 63.61
N PRO A 29 25.58 -11.14 63.58
CA PRO A 29 24.15 -11.43 63.62
C PRO A 29 23.47 -10.84 64.87
N SER A 30 24.06 -11.06 66.06
CA SER A 30 23.54 -10.57 67.34
C SER A 30 23.55 -9.05 67.44
N LEU A 31 24.62 -8.40 66.95
CA LEU A 31 24.74 -6.94 66.93
C LEU A 31 23.73 -6.30 65.98
N LEU A 32 23.51 -6.88 64.80
CA LEU A 32 22.53 -6.41 63.82
C LEU A 32 21.10 -6.62 64.32
N ALA A 33 20.82 -7.75 64.98
CA ALA A 33 19.51 -8.01 65.58
C ALA A 33 19.22 -7.03 66.73
N PHE A 34 20.21 -6.76 67.59
CA PHE A 34 20.12 -5.73 68.62
C PHE A 34 19.85 -4.36 68.01
N TYR A 35 20.65 -3.94 67.02
CA TYR A 35 20.48 -2.66 66.33
C TYR A 35 19.07 -2.52 65.74
N ALA A 36 18.57 -3.54 65.05
CA ALA A 36 17.23 -3.54 64.45
C ALA A 36 16.10 -3.45 65.49
N ALA A 37 16.21 -4.19 66.59
CA ALA A 37 15.24 -4.15 67.68
C ALA A 37 15.25 -2.80 68.41
N SER A 38 16.43 -2.22 68.62
CA SER A 38 16.61 -0.95 69.31
C SER A 38 16.32 0.29 68.46
N LEU A 39 16.21 0.14 67.14
CA LEU A 39 15.93 1.24 66.21
C LEU A 39 14.57 1.91 66.45
N VAL A 40 13.59 1.14 66.96
CA VAL A 40 12.24 1.65 67.27
C VAL A 40 12.28 2.62 68.44
N SER A 41 13.09 2.33 69.46
CA SER A 41 13.26 3.17 70.65
C SER A 41 14.32 4.26 70.49
N HIS A 42 15.17 4.18 69.46
CA HIS A 42 16.24 5.15 69.18
C HIS A 42 16.18 5.64 67.73
N PRO A 43 15.18 6.47 67.35
CA PRO A 43 15.02 6.96 65.98
C PRO A 43 16.25 7.71 65.43
N GLN A 44 17.04 8.32 66.32
CA GLN A 44 18.28 9.03 66.01
C GLN A 44 19.41 8.12 65.50
N TRP A 45 19.30 6.80 65.66
CA TRP A 45 20.27 5.84 65.10
C TRP A 45 20.04 5.53 63.63
N ARG A 46 18.94 6.04 63.05
CA ARG A 46 18.69 5.96 61.61
C ARG A 46 19.78 6.74 60.88
N LEU A 47 20.37 6.10 59.88
CA LEU A 47 21.21 6.79 58.91
C LEU A 47 20.31 7.75 58.12
N PRO A 48 20.68 9.04 57.99
CA PRO A 48 19.93 9.96 57.15
C PRO A 48 19.98 9.46 55.69
N VAL A 49 18.85 9.52 55.00
CA VAL A 49 18.80 9.24 53.56
C VAL A 49 19.61 10.31 52.85
N ASP A 50 20.55 9.91 52.01
CA ASP A 50 21.23 10.84 51.09
C ASP A 50 20.32 11.05 49.87
N ASP A 51 19.45 12.05 49.96
CA ASP A 51 18.51 12.40 48.90
C ASP A 51 19.23 12.71 47.57
N GLY A 52 20.46 13.23 47.63
CA GLY A 52 21.30 13.52 46.47
C GLY A 52 21.78 12.25 45.77
N LEU A 53 22.30 11.28 46.54
CA LEU A 53 22.70 9.97 46.02
C LEU A 53 21.50 9.19 45.46
N VAL A 54 20.38 9.18 46.18
CA VAL A 54 19.14 8.52 45.74
C VAL A 54 18.67 9.11 44.41
N SER A 55 18.63 10.45 44.30
CA SER A 55 18.24 11.15 43.07
C SER A 55 19.20 10.84 41.90
N GLN A 56 20.52 10.83 42.14
CA GLN A 56 21.51 10.52 41.11
C GLN A 56 21.40 9.07 40.62
N VAL A 57 21.29 8.10 41.53
CA VAL A 57 21.14 6.68 41.18
C VAL A 57 19.84 6.47 40.42
N ARG A 58 18.73 7.05 40.89
CA ARG A 58 17.42 6.98 40.20
C ARG A 58 17.50 7.59 38.79
N THR A 59 18.14 8.74 38.63
CA THR A 59 18.33 9.37 37.30
C THR A 59 19.13 8.47 36.35
N ARG A 60 20.19 7.82 36.84
CA ARG A 60 20.98 6.87 36.03
C ARG A 60 20.17 5.64 35.64
N LEU A 61 19.41 5.06 36.59
CA LEU A 61 18.52 3.93 36.34
C LEU A 61 17.45 4.29 35.30
N ILE A 62 16.78 5.44 35.45
CA ILE A 62 15.78 5.93 34.48
C ILE A 62 16.37 6.06 33.08
N ARG A 63 17.58 6.65 32.96
CA ARG A 63 18.25 6.79 31.65
C ARG A 63 18.58 5.42 31.04
N GLN A 64 19.09 4.47 31.83
CA GLN A 64 19.45 3.14 31.34
C GLN A 64 18.23 2.32 30.94
N MET A 65 17.14 2.41 31.71
CA MET A 65 15.85 1.80 31.36
C MET A 65 15.25 2.44 30.11
N GLY A 66 15.29 3.77 29.98
CA GLY A 66 14.81 4.48 28.79
C GLY A 66 15.53 4.09 27.50
N GLN A 67 16.81 3.71 27.55
CA GLN A 67 17.55 3.22 26.39
C GLN A 67 17.14 1.80 25.97
N ARG A 68 16.98 0.88 26.94
CA ARG A 68 16.53 -0.49 26.67
C ARG A 68 15.06 -0.54 26.24
N ASN A 69 14.24 0.33 26.81
CA ASN A 69 12.80 0.38 26.59
C ASN A 69 12.42 1.51 25.64
N SER A 70 13.33 1.88 24.72
CA SER A 70 12.97 2.81 23.65
C SER A 70 11.80 2.23 22.85
N GLU A 71 10.86 3.08 22.42
CA GLU A 71 9.67 2.64 21.66
C GLU A 71 10.08 1.80 20.43
N SER A 72 11.21 2.13 19.80
CA SER A 72 11.77 1.36 18.69
C SER A 72 12.28 -0.02 19.07
N THR A 73 12.98 -0.16 20.19
CA THR A 73 13.47 -1.48 20.65
C THR A 73 12.30 -2.39 21.04
N LEU A 74 11.30 -1.83 21.73
CA LEU A 74 10.09 -2.56 22.12
C LEU A 74 9.33 -3.04 20.89
N TYR A 75 9.12 -2.15 19.91
CA TYR A 75 8.46 -2.49 18.66
C TYR A 75 9.19 -3.58 17.88
N GLN A 76 10.51 -3.47 17.70
CA GLN A 76 11.29 -4.46 16.97
C GLN A 76 11.30 -5.83 17.66
N LYS A 77 11.44 -5.86 18.99
CA LYS A 77 11.39 -7.11 19.77
C LYS A 77 10.03 -7.78 19.66
N MET A 78 8.95 -6.99 19.76
CA MET A 78 7.58 -7.45 19.59
C MET A 78 7.37 -8.05 18.19
N LEU A 79 7.75 -7.32 17.14
CA LEU A 79 7.63 -7.80 15.76
C LEU A 79 8.43 -9.08 15.51
N ALA A 80 9.67 -9.16 15.98
CA ALA A 80 10.51 -10.35 15.79
C ALA A 80 9.88 -11.61 16.42
N GLN A 81 9.15 -11.44 17.54
CA GLN A 81 8.43 -12.55 18.16
C GLN A 81 7.21 -13.00 17.33
N VAL A 82 6.50 -12.04 16.72
CA VAL A 82 5.33 -12.33 15.86
C VAL A 82 5.76 -12.92 14.51
N ALA A 83 6.86 -12.42 13.93
CA ALA A 83 7.36 -12.84 12.62
C ALA A 83 7.59 -14.36 12.52
N ASN A 84 8.05 -15.00 13.60
CA ASN A 84 8.30 -16.44 13.63
C ASN A 84 7.02 -17.31 13.66
N GLN A 85 5.84 -16.71 13.81
CA GLN A 85 4.58 -17.44 14.00
C GLN A 85 3.71 -17.49 12.74
N TYR A 86 3.98 -16.63 11.75
CA TYR A 86 3.16 -16.49 10.56
C TYR A 86 4.03 -16.62 9.31
N ALA A 87 3.66 -17.52 8.41
CA ALA A 87 4.31 -17.65 7.12
C ALA A 87 3.97 -16.46 6.20
N ASP A 88 4.89 -16.12 5.32
CA ASP A 88 4.69 -15.05 4.33
C ASP A 88 3.54 -15.39 3.38
N MET A 89 2.70 -14.39 3.11
CA MET A 89 1.55 -14.50 2.21
C MET A 89 1.99 -14.21 0.78
N ARG A 90 1.80 -15.17 -0.10
CA ARG A 90 2.13 -15.09 -1.53
C ARG A 90 0.90 -14.75 -2.36
N LEU A 91 1.11 -14.38 -3.62
CA LEU A 91 0.02 -14.10 -4.56
C LEU A 91 -0.99 -15.26 -4.68
N ALA A 92 -0.52 -16.51 -4.66
CA ALA A 92 -1.38 -17.70 -4.70
C ALA A 92 -2.34 -17.75 -3.49
N ASP A 93 -1.85 -17.42 -2.30
CA ASP A 93 -2.67 -17.42 -1.07
C ASP A 93 -3.76 -16.33 -1.11
N MET A 94 -3.48 -15.21 -1.80
CA MET A 94 -4.42 -14.09 -1.94
C MET A 94 -5.48 -14.29 -3.02
N THR A 95 -5.24 -15.23 -3.95
CA THR A 95 -6.08 -15.45 -5.13
C THR A 95 -6.82 -16.79 -5.10
N ALA A 96 -6.73 -17.52 -3.98
CA ALA A 96 -7.35 -18.82 -3.77
C ALA A 96 -7.01 -19.80 -4.93
N ASP A 97 -7.95 -20.67 -5.31
CA ASP A 97 -7.76 -21.66 -6.38
C ASP A 97 -7.81 -21.08 -7.81
N THR A 98 -7.70 -19.76 -7.96
CA THR A 98 -7.68 -19.13 -9.30
C THR A 98 -6.29 -19.19 -9.93
N ASP A 99 -6.22 -19.21 -11.25
CA ASP A 99 -4.94 -19.28 -11.97
C ASP A 99 -4.29 -17.89 -12.12
N ALA A 100 -3.87 -17.31 -10.99
CA ALA A 100 -3.26 -15.98 -10.95
C ALA A 100 -1.99 -15.87 -11.80
N SER A 101 -1.26 -16.97 -11.95
CA SER A 101 -0.01 -17.03 -12.71
C SER A 101 -0.18 -16.70 -14.21
N ARG A 102 -1.38 -16.87 -14.75
CA ARG A 102 -1.71 -16.50 -16.14
C ARG A 102 -1.86 -15.00 -16.36
N LEU A 103 -2.19 -14.25 -15.31
CA LEU A 103 -2.42 -12.81 -15.39
C LEU A 103 -1.26 -12.02 -14.78
N PHE A 104 -0.73 -12.49 -13.66
CA PHE A 104 0.19 -11.74 -12.82
C PHE A 104 1.46 -12.53 -12.52
N SER A 105 2.55 -11.80 -12.30
CA SER A 105 3.78 -12.30 -11.68
C SER A 105 4.28 -11.32 -10.64
N THR A 106 4.87 -11.84 -9.57
CA THR A 106 5.67 -11.08 -8.62
C THR A 106 6.64 -12.02 -7.91
N ASP A 107 7.80 -11.50 -7.53
CA ASP A 107 8.77 -12.16 -6.67
C ASP A 107 8.64 -11.72 -5.20
N GLU A 108 7.86 -10.66 -4.94
CA GLU A 108 7.61 -10.13 -3.62
C GLU A 108 6.55 -10.95 -2.87
N VAL A 109 6.60 -10.87 -1.55
CA VAL A 109 5.64 -11.48 -0.63
C VAL A 109 5.24 -10.47 0.43
N VAL A 110 4.05 -10.63 1.02
CA VAL A 110 3.67 -9.87 2.20
C VAL A 110 4.10 -10.66 3.43
N PRO A 111 4.96 -10.12 4.31
CA PRO A 111 5.33 -10.80 5.55
C PRO A 111 4.08 -11.18 6.35
N GLY A 112 3.99 -12.43 6.82
CA GLY A 112 2.77 -12.96 7.45
C GLY A 112 2.30 -12.17 8.68
N MET A 113 3.24 -11.50 9.35
CA MET A 113 2.98 -10.61 10.49
C MET A 113 2.16 -9.37 10.13
N PHE A 114 2.09 -8.98 8.85
CA PHE A 114 1.29 -7.85 8.35
C PHE A 114 0.00 -8.33 7.70
N THR A 115 -0.74 -9.18 8.40
CA THR A 115 -2.04 -9.69 7.98
C THR A 115 -3.08 -9.41 9.04
N ARG A 116 -4.36 -9.39 8.65
CA ARG A 116 -5.49 -9.25 9.57
C ARG A 116 -5.45 -10.29 10.67
N GLN A 117 -5.13 -11.54 10.31
CA GLN A 117 -4.99 -12.63 11.27
C GLN A 117 -3.90 -12.35 12.28
N ALA A 118 -2.70 -11.96 11.84
CA ALA A 118 -1.60 -11.64 12.73
C ALA A 118 -1.91 -10.44 13.63
N TRP A 119 -2.59 -9.42 13.10
CA TRP A 119 -3.06 -8.28 13.89
C TRP A 119 -3.98 -8.72 15.04
N GLU A 120 -5.06 -9.44 14.71
CA GLU A 120 -6.11 -9.82 15.66
C GLU A 120 -5.61 -10.85 16.70
N GLN A 121 -4.75 -11.80 16.28
CA GLN A 121 -4.37 -12.94 17.12
C GLN A 121 -3.05 -12.74 17.87
N ALA A 122 -2.11 -11.94 17.36
CA ALA A 122 -0.77 -11.84 17.94
C ALA A 122 -0.31 -10.41 18.22
N VAL A 123 -0.42 -9.50 17.24
CA VAL A 123 0.15 -8.14 17.37
C VAL A 123 -0.63 -7.32 18.39
N GLN A 124 -1.97 -7.27 18.29
CA GLN A 124 -2.78 -6.51 19.24
C GLN A 124 -2.56 -6.97 20.70
N PRO A 125 -2.62 -8.28 21.02
CA PRO A 125 -2.26 -8.78 22.36
C PRO A 125 -0.81 -8.49 22.76
N ALA A 126 0.15 -8.55 21.81
CA ALA A 126 1.55 -8.26 22.11
C ALA A 126 1.77 -6.78 22.45
N ILE A 127 1.08 -5.85 21.77
CA ILE A 127 1.08 -4.43 22.13
C ILE A 127 0.51 -4.23 23.54
N GLU A 128 -0.61 -4.88 23.87
CA GLU A 128 -1.20 -4.81 25.21
C GLU A 128 -0.23 -5.26 26.30
N LYS A 129 0.47 -6.37 26.06
CA LYS A 129 1.48 -6.91 26.98
C LYS A 129 2.64 -5.95 27.18
N VAL A 130 3.20 -5.39 26.09
CA VAL A 130 4.31 -4.42 26.17
C VAL A 130 3.90 -3.16 26.94
N VAL A 131 2.67 -2.69 26.75
CA VAL A 131 2.13 -1.52 27.45
C VAL A 131 1.96 -1.81 28.95
N ALA A 132 1.47 -3.00 29.31
CA ALA A 132 1.33 -3.42 30.71
C ALA A 132 2.69 -3.57 31.40
N GLU A 133 3.64 -4.28 30.78
CA GLU A 133 5.00 -4.46 31.31
C GLU A 133 5.69 -3.11 31.54
N ARG A 134 5.55 -2.14 30.62
CA ARG A 134 6.12 -0.80 30.80
C ARG A 134 5.48 -0.03 31.96
N ARG A 135 4.18 -0.18 32.16
CA ARG A 135 3.47 0.47 33.28
C ARG A 135 4.01 -0.04 34.61
N ASP A 136 4.07 -1.37 34.76
CA ASP A 136 4.60 -2.01 35.96
C ASP A 136 6.05 -1.59 36.17
N GLU A 137 6.83 -1.53 35.08
CA GLU A 137 8.24 -1.10 35.12
C GLU A 137 8.44 0.37 35.54
N MET A 138 7.49 1.25 35.24
CA MET A 138 7.59 2.66 35.62
C MET A 138 7.06 2.91 37.04
N ASP A 139 6.03 2.17 37.46
CA ASP A 139 5.41 2.32 38.78
C ASP A 139 6.37 1.88 39.91
N TRP A 140 7.23 0.87 39.69
CA TRP A 140 8.26 0.48 40.68
C TRP A 140 9.41 1.48 40.81
N VAL A 141 9.69 2.27 39.77
CA VAL A 141 10.81 3.24 39.77
C VAL A 141 10.40 4.58 40.37
N LEU A 142 9.13 4.96 40.18
CA LEU A 142 8.60 6.31 40.44
C LEU A 142 7.75 6.43 41.71
N SER A 143 7.59 5.36 42.50
CA SER A 143 6.61 5.26 43.60
C SER A 143 6.75 6.28 44.73
N ASP A 144 7.79 7.14 44.74
CA ASP A 144 8.10 7.97 45.92
C ASP A 144 8.43 9.46 45.69
N THR A 145 8.20 10.08 44.52
CA THR A 145 8.39 11.55 44.44
C THR A 145 7.53 12.32 43.44
N LYS A 146 7.08 13.48 43.94
CA LYS A 146 6.48 14.67 43.30
C LYS A 146 7.35 15.30 42.19
N GLN A 147 7.74 14.55 41.17
CA GLN A 147 8.25 15.11 39.92
C GLN A 147 7.13 15.07 38.88
N PRO A 148 6.81 16.20 38.22
CA PRO A 148 5.74 16.22 37.24
C PRO A 148 6.09 15.23 36.13
N ALA A 149 5.14 14.36 35.84
CA ALA A 149 5.13 13.33 34.81
C ALA A 149 5.22 13.89 33.37
N ALA A 150 6.09 14.88 33.15
CA ALA A 150 6.14 15.69 31.93
C ALA A 150 6.88 15.00 30.77
N GLN A 151 7.40 13.78 30.96
CA GLN A 151 8.04 13.01 29.88
C GLN A 151 7.63 11.53 29.81
N SER A 152 6.68 11.09 30.65
CA SER A 152 6.12 9.73 30.56
C SER A 152 4.94 9.74 29.60
N THR A 153 5.11 9.21 28.39
CA THR A 153 3.99 8.81 27.53
C THR A 153 3.03 7.94 28.32
N SER A 154 1.74 8.30 28.38
CA SER A 154 0.74 7.46 29.03
C SER A 154 0.69 6.07 28.38
N PRO A 155 0.26 5.03 29.10
CA PRO A 155 0.08 3.69 28.53
C PRO A 155 -0.76 3.70 27.25
N GLU A 156 -1.81 4.53 27.22
CA GLU A 156 -2.70 4.71 26.07
C GLU A 156 -1.98 5.39 24.90
N ALA A 157 -1.15 6.40 25.18
CA ALA A 157 -0.36 7.09 24.15
C ALA A 157 0.70 6.15 23.54
N LEU A 158 1.35 5.32 24.36
CA LEU A 158 2.29 4.30 23.86
C LEU A 158 1.57 3.28 22.98
N ARG A 159 0.42 2.79 23.44
CA ARG A 159 -0.42 1.84 22.68
C ARG A 159 -0.77 2.39 21.30
N ALA A 160 -1.24 3.65 21.26
CA ALA A 160 -1.59 4.32 20.01
C ALA A 160 -0.38 4.45 19.08
N ARG A 161 0.79 4.87 19.59
CA ARG A 161 2.01 5.01 18.79
C ARG A 161 2.53 3.68 18.23
N LEU A 162 2.50 2.61 19.04
CA LEU A 162 2.91 1.28 18.58
C LEU A 162 1.96 0.75 17.51
N ALA A 163 0.65 0.97 17.68
CA ALA A 163 -0.35 0.60 16.68
C ALA A 163 -0.20 1.41 15.39
N GLU A 164 -0.03 2.74 15.48
CA GLU A 164 0.18 3.62 14.33
C GLU A 164 1.42 3.21 13.54
N ARG A 165 2.53 2.94 14.23
CA ARG A 165 3.76 2.43 13.61
C ARG A 165 3.55 1.08 12.94
N TYR A 166 2.85 0.15 13.61
CA TYR A 166 2.51 -1.13 13.02
C TYR A 166 1.69 -0.98 11.74
N PHE A 167 0.67 -0.12 11.73
CA PHE A 167 -0.17 0.09 10.56
C PHE A 167 0.55 0.82 9.42
N ALA A 168 1.54 1.66 9.72
CA ALA A 168 2.43 2.24 8.72
C ALA A 168 3.32 1.18 8.04
N ASP A 169 3.91 0.27 8.82
CA ASP A 169 4.72 -0.83 8.28
C ASP A 169 3.84 -1.86 7.54
N PHE A 170 2.63 -2.12 8.04
CA PHE A 170 1.62 -2.93 7.37
C PHE A 170 1.29 -2.36 6.00
N SER A 171 0.94 -1.07 5.91
CA SER A 171 0.55 -0.46 4.65
C SER A 171 1.72 -0.43 3.67
N GLY A 172 2.94 -0.15 4.14
CA GLY A 172 4.16 -0.22 3.35
C GLY A 172 4.38 -1.60 2.72
N ALA A 173 4.35 -2.66 3.54
CA ALA A 173 4.55 -4.04 3.05
C ALA A 173 3.53 -4.46 1.98
N TRP A 174 2.27 -4.06 2.15
CA TRP A 174 1.23 -4.32 1.15
C TRP A 174 1.42 -3.49 -0.12
N LEU A 175 1.77 -2.22 -0.02
CA LEU A 175 2.03 -1.36 -1.18
C LEU A 175 3.23 -1.87 -1.99
N ASP A 176 4.32 -2.29 -1.32
CA ASP A 176 5.50 -2.86 -1.97
C ASP A 176 5.13 -4.11 -2.77
N PHE A 177 4.40 -5.04 -2.15
CA PHE A 177 3.89 -6.23 -2.83
C PHE A 177 2.99 -5.88 -4.03
N LEU A 178 1.99 -5.03 -3.84
CA LEU A 178 0.99 -4.73 -4.89
C LEU A 178 1.58 -3.95 -6.06
N ASN A 179 2.50 -3.03 -5.80
CA ASN A 179 3.18 -2.27 -6.85
C ASN A 179 4.26 -3.09 -7.57
N SER A 180 4.72 -4.20 -6.99
CA SER A 180 5.64 -5.14 -7.65
C SER A 180 4.96 -6.03 -8.68
N LEU A 181 3.63 -6.15 -8.64
CA LEU A 181 2.87 -6.99 -9.56
C LEU A 181 3.16 -6.58 -11.00
N ARG A 182 3.33 -7.57 -11.87
CA ARG A 182 3.50 -7.38 -13.31
C ARG A 182 2.45 -8.14 -14.07
N TRP A 183 1.93 -7.51 -15.12
CA TRP A 183 1.02 -8.17 -16.05
C TRP A 183 1.81 -9.13 -16.96
N GLN A 184 1.29 -10.34 -17.13
CA GLN A 184 1.91 -11.37 -17.96
C GLN A 184 1.84 -11.00 -19.45
N ARG A 185 2.97 -11.16 -20.14
CA ARG A 185 3.05 -10.82 -21.57
C ARG A 185 2.29 -11.81 -22.43
N ALA A 186 1.39 -11.30 -23.26
CA ALA A 186 0.73 -12.07 -24.31
C ALA A 186 1.56 -12.02 -25.59
N ALA A 187 1.93 -13.19 -26.11
CA ALA A 187 2.68 -13.30 -27.37
C ALA A 187 1.81 -13.12 -28.62
N THR A 188 0.49 -13.32 -28.50
CA THR A 188 -0.46 -13.27 -29.61
C THR A 188 -1.75 -12.57 -29.19
N LEU A 189 -2.55 -12.16 -30.18
CA LEU A 189 -3.90 -11.64 -29.94
C LEU A 189 -4.80 -12.67 -29.22
N SER A 190 -4.65 -13.97 -29.52
CA SER A 190 -5.41 -15.02 -28.83
C SER A 190 -5.06 -15.08 -27.34
N ASN A 191 -3.77 -15.07 -27.01
CA ASN A 191 -3.34 -15.08 -25.61
C ASN A 191 -3.85 -13.85 -24.85
N ALA A 192 -3.88 -12.68 -25.52
CA ALA A 192 -4.44 -11.47 -24.92
C ALA A 192 -5.95 -11.62 -24.66
N ILE A 193 -6.71 -12.17 -25.61
CA ILE A 193 -8.13 -12.48 -25.44
C ILE A 193 -8.35 -13.46 -24.28
N ASP A 194 -7.53 -14.50 -24.16
CA ASP A 194 -7.63 -15.49 -23.09
C ASP A 194 -7.39 -14.85 -21.71
N GLN A 195 -6.41 -13.96 -21.60
CA GLN A 195 -6.17 -13.19 -20.39
C GLN A 195 -7.33 -12.27 -20.04
N LEU A 196 -7.89 -11.53 -21.01
CA LEU A 196 -9.07 -10.69 -20.80
C LEU A 196 -10.30 -11.53 -20.43
N THR A 197 -10.39 -12.76 -20.94
CA THR A 197 -11.43 -13.73 -20.59
C THR A 197 -11.34 -14.09 -19.12
N LEU A 198 -10.16 -14.52 -18.67
CA LEU A 198 -9.92 -14.91 -17.29
C LEU A 198 -10.08 -13.73 -16.32
N MET A 199 -9.57 -12.55 -16.68
CA MET A 199 -9.67 -11.34 -15.87
C MET A 199 -11.12 -10.91 -15.60
N ALA A 200 -11.98 -11.02 -16.62
CA ALA A 200 -13.39 -10.63 -16.54
C ALA A 200 -14.33 -11.78 -16.11
N ASP A 201 -13.79 -12.97 -15.83
CA ASP A 201 -14.61 -14.10 -15.38
C ASP A 201 -15.14 -13.87 -13.96
N VAL A 202 -16.46 -13.96 -13.76
CA VAL A 202 -17.09 -13.64 -12.48
C VAL A 202 -16.74 -14.64 -11.38
N ARG A 203 -16.39 -15.89 -11.73
CA ARG A 203 -16.16 -16.98 -10.77
C ARG A 203 -14.68 -17.28 -10.56
N GLN A 204 -13.88 -17.18 -11.63
CA GLN A 204 -12.49 -17.64 -11.63
C GLN A 204 -11.48 -16.51 -11.79
N SER A 205 -11.91 -15.24 -11.78
CA SER A 205 -10.99 -14.10 -11.94
C SER A 205 -10.02 -13.97 -10.76
N PRO A 206 -8.70 -14.08 -11.01
CA PRO A 206 -7.69 -13.80 -10.01
C PRO A 206 -7.70 -12.33 -9.55
N LEU A 207 -8.12 -11.42 -10.43
CA LEU A 207 -8.27 -10.00 -10.07
C LEU A 207 -9.39 -9.81 -9.04
N VAL A 208 -10.56 -10.43 -9.25
CA VAL A 208 -11.67 -10.35 -8.30
C VAL A 208 -11.27 -10.99 -6.96
N ALA A 209 -10.60 -12.14 -6.99
CA ALA A 209 -10.10 -12.80 -5.78
C ALA A 209 -9.11 -11.92 -5.00
N LEU A 210 -8.12 -11.33 -5.70
CA LEU A 210 -7.15 -10.41 -5.09
C LEU A 210 -7.84 -9.19 -4.47
N MET A 211 -8.78 -8.58 -5.18
CA MET A 211 -9.53 -7.43 -4.67
C MET A 211 -10.38 -7.77 -3.44
N ASN A 212 -10.95 -8.98 -3.37
CA ASN A 212 -11.64 -9.46 -2.18
C ASN A 212 -10.68 -9.63 -0.99
N THR A 213 -9.49 -10.17 -1.22
CA THR A 213 -8.45 -10.25 -0.19
C THR A 213 -8.06 -8.86 0.31
N LEU A 214 -7.82 -7.90 -0.59
CA LEU A 214 -7.56 -6.50 -0.23
C LEU A 214 -8.72 -5.86 0.55
N SER A 215 -9.95 -6.22 0.20
CA SER A 215 -11.16 -5.80 0.92
C SER A 215 -11.15 -6.23 2.39
N VAL A 216 -10.72 -7.46 2.66
CA VAL A 216 -10.62 -8.02 4.01
C VAL A 216 -9.45 -7.41 4.78
N GLN A 217 -8.29 -7.30 4.14
CA GLN A 217 -7.03 -6.86 4.76
C GLN A 217 -7.00 -5.35 5.00
N GLY A 218 -7.52 -4.55 4.06
CA GLY A 218 -7.62 -3.09 4.17
C GLY A 218 -8.60 -2.61 5.24
N ARG A 219 -9.46 -3.48 5.77
CA ARG A 219 -10.35 -3.20 6.90
C ARG A 219 -9.79 -3.64 8.26
N THR A 220 -8.54 -4.07 8.31
CA THR A 220 -7.89 -4.47 9.58
C THR A 220 -7.85 -3.30 10.56
N GLY A 221 -8.16 -3.57 11.83
CA GLY A 221 -8.13 -2.57 12.89
C GLY A 221 -9.35 -1.62 12.93
N GLN A 222 -10.36 -1.81 12.06
CA GLN A 222 -11.62 -1.08 12.18
C GLN A 222 -12.39 -1.54 13.43
N THR A 223 -12.69 -0.62 14.35
CA THR A 223 -13.49 -0.90 15.55
C THR A 223 -14.98 -0.84 15.24
N GLY A 224 -15.75 -1.84 15.71
CA GLY A 224 -17.19 -1.96 15.44
C GLY A 224 -18.05 -0.80 15.96
N GLU A 225 -17.57 -0.03 16.95
CA GLU A 225 -18.24 1.19 17.44
C GLU A 225 -18.39 2.26 16.35
N ALA A 226 -17.40 2.40 15.47
CA ALA A 226 -17.45 3.39 14.40
C ALA A 226 -18.49 3.01 13.31
N ILE A 227 -18.86 1.73 13.23
CA ILE A 227 -19.95 1.23 12.37
C ILE A 227 -21.31 1.56 13.02
N ALA A 228 -21.47 1.33 14.32
CA ALA A 228 -22.68 1.67 15.07
C ALA A 228 -22.96 3.17 15.09
N ASP A 229 -21.94 4.01 15.31
CA ASP A 229 -22.04 5.47 15.26
C ASP A 229 -22.37 5.98 13.85
N SER A 230 -21.85 5.32 12.80
CA SER A 230 -22.20 5.66 11.42
C SER A 230 -23.68 5.38 11.14
N LEU A 231 -24.23 4.27 11.62
CA LEU A 231 -25.64 3.90 11.46
C LEU A 231 -26.56 4.87 12.22
N VAL A 232 -26.19 5.26 13.43
CA VAL A 232 -26.95 6.24 14.24
C VAL A 232 -26.89 7.64 13.60
N LYS A 233 -25.75 8.06 13.05
CA LYS A 233 -25.63 9.32 12.30
C LYS A 233 -26.40 9.31 10.99
N SER A 234 -26.35 8.22 10.22
CA SER A 234 -27.13 8.05 8.99
C SER A 234 -28.64 8.08 9.27
N ALA A 235 -29.09 7.46 10.37
CA ALA A 235 -30.48 7.58 10.81
C ALA A 235 -30.84 9.04 11.13
N ARG A 236 -30.01 9.78 11.89
CA ARG A 236 -30.26 11.19 12.23
C ARG A 236 -30.26 12.12 11.01
N GLN A 237 -29.41 11.88 10.01
CA GLN A 237 -29.36 12.65 8.76
C GLN A 237 -30.59 12.42 7.86
N LEU A 238 -31.24 11.25 7.96
CA LEU A 238 -32.51 11.00 7.28
C LEU A 238 -33.70 11.72 7.94
N PHE A 239 -33.61 12.04 9.24
CA PHE A 239 -34.66 12.75 9.99
C PHE A 239 -34.49 14.27 10.03
N ASN A 240 -33.27 14.82 9.89
CA ASN A 240 -33.01 16.27 9.88
C ASN A 240 -32.62 16.76 8.47
N ARG A 241 -33.63 17.04 7.63
CA ARG A 241 -33.44 17.54 6.26
C ARG A 241 -33.26 19.06 6.12
N ASP A 242 -33.38 19.85 7.20
CA ASP A 242 -33.53 21.31 7.09
C ASP A 242 -32.34 22.16 7.57
N ASN A 243 -31.14 21.61 7.75
CA ASN A 243 -29.95 22.46 7.92
C ASN A 243 -28.67 21.73 7.49
N SER A 244 -28.08 22.15 6.38
CA SER A 244 -26.77 21.69 5.94
C SER A 244 -25.68 22.65 6.43
N PRO A 245 -24.82 22.27 7.39
CA PRO A 245 -23.43 22.68 7.35
C PRO A 245 -22.63 21.70 6.48
N VAL A 246 -21.50 22.20 5.98
CA VAL A 246 -20.48 21.53 5.16
C VAL A 246 -20.45 20.01 5.34
N ILE A 247 -20.65 19.30 4.22
CA ILE A 247 -20.64 17.84 4.15
C ILE A 247 -19.31 17.32 4.70
N ASP A 248 -19.33 16.78 5.92
CA ASP A 248 -18.26 15.96 6.44
C ASP A 248 -18.27 14.63 5.68
N GLN A 249 -17.62 14.63 4.50
CA GLN A 249 -17.50 13.52 3.54
C GLN A 249 -16.76 12.28 4.09
N ARG A 250 -16.50 12.24 5.40
CA ARG A 250 -15.69 11.24 6.08
C ARG A 250 -16.52 10.39 7.04
N SER A 251 -17.73 10.03 6.63
CA SER A 251 -18.73 9.29 7.42
C SER A 251 -18.74 7.79 7.07
N GLY A 252 -17.56 7.17 7.15
CA GLY A 252 -17.40 5.73 7.31
C GLY A 252 -16.59 5.48 8.58
N ALA A 253 -16.72 4.31 9.19
CA ALA A 253 -15.89 3.90 10.32
C ALA A 253 -14.41 4.07 9.95
N ARG A 254 -13.72 5.08 10.51
CA ARG A 254 -12.34 5.39 10.14
C ARG A 254 -11.39 4.35 10.71
N GLY A 255 -10.95 3.42 9.89
CA GLY A 255 -9.88 2.48 10.21
C GLY A 255 -8.50 3.12 10.12
N PRO A 256 -7.49 2.55 10.80
CA PRO A 256 -6.10 3.02 10.70
C PRO A 256 -5.51 2.89 9.30
N LEU A 257 -6.08 2.02 8.46
CA LEU A 257 -5.66 1.77 7.08
C LEU A 257 -6.45 2.57 6.04
N ASP A 258 -7.48 3.32 6.42
CA ASP A 258 -8.38 3.98 5.48
C ASP A 258 -7.69 5.02 4.60
N ALA A 259 -6.65 5.68 5.11
CA ALA A 259 -5.87 6.64 4.33
C ALA A 259 -5.18 5.98 3.14
N THR A 260 -4.64 4.75 3.32
CA THR A 260 -3.92 4.03 2.29
C THR A 260 -4.83 3.15 1.44
N PHE A 261 -5.73 2.37 2.05
CA PHE A 261 -6.58 1.40 1.34
C PHE A 261 -7.91 2.00 0.86
N GLY A 262 -8.31 3.17 1.36
CA GLY A 262 -9.60 3.80 1.05
C GLY A 262 -9.90 3.92 -0.45
N PRO A 263 -8.99 4.40 -1.30
CA PRO A 263 -9.23 4.51 -2.75
C PRO A 263 -9.53 3.16 -3.41
N VAL A 264 -8.82 2.10 -3.03
CA VAL A 264 -9.03 0.75 -3.57
C VAL A 264 -10.35 0.16 -3.06
N LEU A 265 -10.66 0.34 -1.78
CA LEU A 265 -11.94 -0.11 -1.20
C LEU A 265 -13.13 0.60 -1.84
N ALA A 266 -12.99 1.88 -2.21
CA ALA A 266 -14.04 2.63 -2.89
C ALA A 266 -14.40 2.06 -4.27
N LEU A 267 -13.46 1.41 -4.98
CA LEU A 267 -13.76 0.75 -6.27
C LEU A 267 -14.66 -0.48 -6.13
N LEU A 268 -14.74 -1.05 -4.93
CA LEU A 268 -15.55 -2.23 -4.59
C LEU A 268 -16.93 -1.86 -4.06
N ASP A 269 -17.08 -0.65 -3.53
CA ASP A 269 -18.35 -0.15 -2.99
C ASP A 269 -19.24 0.37 -4.14
N ASN A 270 -20.26 -0.41 -4.52
CA ASN A 270 -21.30 -0.01 -5.49
C ASN A 270 -22.33 0.98 -4.90
N ARG A 271 -21.89 2.08 -4.27
CA ARG A 271 -22.83 3.05 -3.68
C ARG A 271 -23.29 4.08 -4.72
N ASP A 272 -24.52 3.92 -5.20
CA ASP A 272 -25.24 4.78 -6.16
C ASP A 272 -25.52 6.23 -5.70
N GLY A 273 -24.83 6.76 -4.67
CA GLY A 273 -25.15 8.05 -4.03
C GLY A 273 -24.00 9.05 -3.90
N GLY A 274 -22.80 8.76 -4.43
CA GLY A 274 -21.64 9.67 -4.36
C GLY A 274 -21.64 10.77 -5.43
N THR A 275 -20.89 11.85 -5.18
CA THR A 275 -20.63 12.96 -6.14
C THR A 275 -20.16 12.44 -7.50
N PRO A 276 -20.24 13.22 -8.61
CA PRO A 276 -19.98 12.75 -9.98
C PRO A 276 -18.61 12.08 -10.23
N THR A 277 -17.62 12.33 -9.38
CA THR A 277 -16.30 11.68 -9.36
C THR A 277 -16.30 10.27 -8.74
N SER A 278 -17.42 9.85 -8.12
CA SER A 278 -17.66 8.55 -7.48
C SER A 278 -18.27 7.50 -8.44
N ARG A 279 -18.10 7.68 -9.76
CA ARG A 279 -18.62 6.74 -10.78
C ARG A 279 -17.61 5.67 -11.22
N LEU A 280 -16.42 5.66 -10.63
CA LEU A 280 -15.39 4.67 -10.95
C LEU A 280 -15.67 3.40 -10.15
N SER A 281 -15.87 2.29 -10.83
CA SER A 281 -16.11 0.99 -10.19
C SER A 281 -15.40 -0.13 -10.91
N LEU A 282 -14.96 -1.13 -10.14
CA LEU A 282 -14.34 -2.33 -10.68
C LEU A 282 -15.31 -3.05 -11.64
N GLN A 283 -16.60 -3.10 -11.30
CA GLN A 283 -17.61 -3.75 -12.13
C GLN A 283 -17.78 -3.07 -13.49
N THR A 284 -17.80 -1.75 -13.53
CA THR A 284 -17.88 -1.00 -14.80
C THR A 284 -16.64 -1.29 -15.65
N PHE A 285 -15.46 -1.31 -15.03
CA PHE A 285 -14.22 -1.67 -15.72
C PHE A 285 -14.28 -3.08 -16.32
N LEU A 286 -14.64 -4.10 -15.54
CA LEU A 286 -14.73 -5.49 -16.02
C LEU A 286 -15.77 -5.67 -17.13
N THR A 287 -16.87 -4.91 -17.08
CA THR A 287 -17.88 -4.87 -18.14
C THR A 287 -17.30 -4.31 -19.44
N ARG A 288 -16.56 -3.20 -19.36
CA ARG A 288 -15.87 -2.61 -20.50
C ARG A 288 -14.80 -3.55 -21.06
N VAL A 289 -14.01 -4.19 -20.21
CA VAL A 289 -13.03 -5.22 -20.62
C VAL A 289 -13.72 -6.36 -21.38
N THR A 290 -14.89 -6.80 -20.93
CA THR A 290 -15.68 -7.83 -21.61
C THR A 290 -16.12 -7.38 -23.01
N GLN A 291 -16.54 -6.12 -23.17
CA GLN A 291 -16.90 -5.57 -24.48
C GLN A 291 -15.71 -5.55 -25.44
N VAL A 292 -14.54 -5.12 -24.97
CA VAL A 292 -13.29 -5.17 -25.74
C VAL A 292 -12.96 -6.60 -26.15
N ARG A 293 -13.00 -7.55 -25.21
CA ARG A 293 -12.76 -8.97 -25.46
C ARG A 293 -13.68 -9.51 -26.56
N LEU A 294 -14.98 -9.26 -26.47
CA LEU A 294 -15.96 -9.74 -27.47
C LEU A 294 -15.66 -9.16 -28.86
N ARG A 295 -15.26 -7.89 -28.94
CA ARG A 295 -14.88 -7.27 -30.21
C ARG A 295 -13.61 -7.88 -30.80
N LEU A 296 -12.61 -8.18 -29.97
CA LEU A 296 -11.39 -8.87 -30.42
C LEU A 296 -11.67 -10.32 -30.85
N GLN A 297 -12.58 -11.01 -30.16
CA GLN A 297 -13.02 -12.36 -30.55
C GLN A 297 -13.75 -12.36 -31.91
N GLN A 298 -14.54 -11.34 -32.21
CA GLN A 298 -15.15 -11.18 -33.54
C GLN A 298 -14.10 -11.04 -34.64
N VAL A 299 -12.97 -10.38 -34.34
CA VAL A 299 -11.85 -10.27 -35.29
C VAL A 299 -11.21 -11.63 -35.55
N THR A 300 -10.91 -12.39 -34.50
CA THR A 300 -10.25 -13.69 -34.64
C THR A 300 -11.13 -14.75 -35.29
N ASN A 301 -12.45 -14.65 -35.13
CA ASN A 301 -13.43 -15.61 -35.68
C ASN A 301 -13.97 -15.19 -37.06
N ALA A 302 -13.52 -14.06 -37.62
CA ALA A 302 -13.94 -13.61 -38.94
C ALA A 302 -13.42 -14.53 -40.05
N THR A 303 -14.11 -14.57 -41.19
CA THR A 303 -13.68 -15.33 -42.39
C THR A 303 -12.32 -14.86 -42.90
N ASP A 304 -12.00 -13.57 -42.75
CA ASP A 304 -10.67 -12.99 -42.99
C ASP A 304 -10.24 -12.16 -41.76
N PRO A 305 -9.54 -12.79 -40.78
CA PRO A 305 -9.09 -12.12 -39.57
C PRO A 305 -8.09 -10.98 -39.86
N GLN A 306 -7.30 -11.08 -40.93
CA GLN A 306 -6.28 -10.09 -41.28
C GLN A 306 -6.92 -8.82 -41.86
N ALA A 307 -7.94 -8.97 -42.71
CA ALA A 307 -8.74 -7.82 -43.15
C ALA A 307 -9.45 -7.14 -41.98
N MET A 308 -10.07 -7.92 -41.08
CA MET A 308 -10.82 -7.37 -39.96
C MET A 308 -9.92 -6.67 -38.93
N THR A 309 -8.72 -7.19 -38.68
CA THR A 309 -7.70 -6.56 -37.80
C THR A 309 -7.26 -5.22 -38.36
N ARG A 310 -7.01 -5.14 -39.68
CA ARG A 310 -6.66 -3.89 -40.36
C ARG A 310 -7.80 -2.88 -40.31
N LEU A 311 -9.04 -3.31 -40.49
CA LEU A 311 -10.21 -2.44 -40.37
C LEU A 311 -10.31 -1.87 -38.95
N LEU A 312 -10.17 -2.72 -37.93
CA LEU A 312 -10.22 -2.31 -36.54
C LEU A 312 -9.15 -1.26 -36.22
N ALA A 313 -7.90 -1.52 -36.59
CA ALA A 313 -6.82 -0.56 -36.38
C ALA A 313 -7.02 0.76 -37.15
N GLN A 314 -7.56 0.71 -38.37
CA GLN A 314 -7.90 1.93 -39.11
C GLN A 314 -9.00 2.74 -38.41
N THR A 315 -10.01 2.09 -37.84
CA THR A 315 -11.03 2.81 -37.07
C THR A 315 -10.46 3.49 -35.84
N VAL A 316 -9.46 2.88 -35.20
CA VAL A 316 -8.70 3.49 -34.09
C VAL A 316 -7.89 4.70 -34.59
N PHE A 317 -7.06 4.53 -35.63
CA PHE A 317 -6.24 5.62 -36.19
C PHE A 317 -7.05 6.79 -36.78
N GLN A 318 -8.32 6.57 -37.10
CA GLN A 318 -9.23 7.62 -37.56
C GLN A 318 -10.01 8.28 -36.41
N GLY A 319 -9.86 7.82 -35.17
CA GLY A 319 -10.58 8.32 -34.00
C GLY A 319 -12.04 7.88 -33.94
N LYS A 320 -12.41 6.80 -34.66
CA LYS A 320 -13.78 6.29 -34.77
C LYS A 320 -14.07 5.10 -33.86
N ALA A 321 -13.05 4.50 -33.25
CA ALA A 321 -13.17 3.33 -32.37
C ALA A 321 -13.42 3.73 -30.90
N VAL A 322 -14.53 4.45 -30.68
CA VAL A 322 -14.89 5.08 -29.39
C VAL A 322 -14.86 4.09 -28.22
N ASP A 323 -15.50 2.92 -28.33
CA ASP A 323 -15.61 1.97 -27.20
C ASP A 323 -14.26 1.48 -26.68
N LEU A 324 -13.31 1.30 -27.60
CA LEU A 324 -12.02 0.74 -27.29
C LEU A 324 -11.14 1.82 -26.63
N THR A 325 -11.11 3.04 -27.18
CA THR A 325 -10.29 4.14 -26.64
C THR A 325 -10.85 4.60 -25.30
N GLU A 326 -12.18 4.67 -25.17
CA GLU A 326 -12.85 4.98 -23.91
C GLU A 326 -12.55 3.96 -22.80
N THR A 327 -12.36 2.69 -23.13
CA THR A 327 -12.04 1.67 -22.12
C THR A 327 -10.63 1.85 -21.57
N ARG A 328 -9.67 2.20 -22.44
CA ARG A 328 -8.31 2.56 -22.02
C ARG A 328 -8.32 3.81 -21.15
N ASP A 329 -9.06 4.84 -21.57
CA ASP A 329 -9.16 6.10 -20.84
C ASP A 329 -9.83 5.88 -19.47
N TYR A 330 -10.89 5.06 -19.43
CA TYR A 330 -11.53 4.67 -18.17
C TYR A 330 -10.56 3.95 -17.24
N GLY A 331 -9.80 2.96 -17.74
CA GLY A 331 -8.78 2.27 -16.96
C GLY A 331 -7.70 3.22 -16.43
N SER A 332 -7.30 4.21 -17.24
CA SER A 332 -6.32 5.24 -16.88
C SER A 332 -6.85 6.19 -15.80
N LEU A 333 -8.14 6.55 -15.88
CA LEU A 333 -8.83 7.33 -14.85
C LEU A 333 -8.96 6.57 -13.54
N VAL A 334 -9.27 5.27 -13.58
CA VAL A 334 -9.28 4.40 -12.39
C VAL A 334 -7.91 4.36 -11.76
N ALA A 335 -6.86 4.06 -12.54
CA ALA A 335 -5.48 3.99 -12.03
C ALA A 335 -5.03 5.32 -11.41
N ALA A 336 -5.29 6.45 -12.09
CA ALA A 336 -4.95 7.77 -11.56
C ALA A 336 -5.76 8.12 -10.30
N GLY A 337 -7.01 7.67 -10.22
CA GLY A 337 -7.89 7.88 -9.08
C GLY A 337 -7.45 7.15 -7.79
N LEU A 338 -6.62 6.11 -7.90
CA LEU A 338 -6.07 5.42 -6.73
C LEU A 338 -5.01 6.23 -5.98
N GLY A 339 -4.39 7.22 -6.63
CA GLY A 339 -3.30 8.02 -6.07
C GLY A 339 -1.91 7.46 -6.36
N GLN A 340 -0.88 8.25 -6.04
CA GLN A 340 0.51 7.97 -6.42
C GLN A 340 1.10 6.73 -5.74
N GLU A 341 0.70 6.46 -4.48
CA GLU A 341 1.14 5.28 -3.72
C GLU A 341 0.74 3.96 -4.39
N TRP A 342 -0.33 3.97 -5.20
CA TRP A 342 -0.86 2.82 -5.92
C TRP A 342 -0.51 2.81 -7.41
N SER A 343 0.40 3.66 -7.86
CA SER A 343 0.65 3.87 -9.29
C SER A 343 1.05 2.60 -10.04
N GLY A 344 1.96 1.79 -9.47
CA GLY A 344 2.41 0.53 -10.08
C GLY A 344 1.28 -0.50 -10.17
N PHE A 345 0.52 -0.66 -9.08
CA PHE A 345 -0.64 -1.53 -9.02
C PHE A 345 -1.75 -1.08 -10.00
N GLY A 346 -2.09 0.20 -9.98
CA GLY A 346 -3.12 0.79 -10.82
C GLY A 346 -2.83 0.64 -12.31
N GLN A 347 -1.59 0.91 -12.74
CA GLN A 347 -1.17 0.68 -14.12
C GLN A 347 -1.25 -0.79 -14.51
N THR A 348 -0.76 -1.67 -13.63
CA THR A 348 -0.73 -3.12 -13.88
C THR A 348 -2.11 -3.72 -14.06
N LEU A 349 -3.10 -3.30 -13.26
CA LEU A 349 -4.44 -3.87 -13.31
C LEU A 349 -5.36 -3.20 -14.32
N PHE A 350 -5.30 -1.86 -14.44
CA PHE A 350 -6.32 -1.10 -15.15
C PHE A 350 -5.85 -0.60 -16.52
N VAL A 351 -4.54 -0.57 -16.78
CA VAL A 351 -3.98 0.01 -18.01
C VAL A 351 -3.30 -1.05 -18.88
N HIS A 352 -2.34 -1.80 -18.34
CA HIS A 352 -1.54 -2.76 -19.11
C HIS A 352 -2.35 -3.85 -19.84
N PRO A 353 -3.44 -4.43 -19.29
CA PRO A 353 -4.22 -5.44 -20.01
C PRO A 353 -4.79 -4.88 -21.32
N MET A 354 -5.25 -3.63 -21.29
CA MET A 354 -5.79 -2.95 -22.46
C MET A 354 -4.68 -2.57 -23.43
N GLU A 355 -3.58 -1.97 -22.95
CA GLU A 355 -2.44 -1.59 -23.80
C GLU A 355 -1.83 -2.80 -24.53
N GLN A 356 -1.70 -3.93 -23.85
CA GLN A 356 -1.19 -5.15 -24.45
C GLN A 356 -2.11 -5.69 -25.54
N ALA A 357 -3.41 -5.81 -25.26
CA ALA A 357 -4.38 -6.22 -26.27
C ALA A 357 -4.35 -5.27 -27.48
N TRP A 358 -4.12 -3.98 -27.21
CA TRP A 358 -3.98 -2.95 -28.23
C TRP A 358 -2.76 -3.13 -29.11
N GLN A 359 -1.61 -3.40 -28.50
CA GLN A 359 -0.36 -3.61 -29.21
C GLN A 359 -0.48 -4.77 -30.21
N GLN A 360 -1.17 -5.85 -29.83
CA GLN A 360 -1.42 -6.99 -30.71
C GLN A 360 -2.26 -6.64 -31.96
N VAL A 361 -3.12 -5.63 -31.87
CA VAL A 361 -3.94 -5.17 -33.01
C VAL A 361 -3.22 -4.09 -33.82
N LEU A 362 -2.58 -3.13 -33.16
CA LEU A 362 -2.00 -1.97 -33.84
C LEU A 362 -0.65 -2.24 -34.50
N THR A 363 0.21 -3.10 -33.95
CA THR A 363 1.56 -3.30 -34.51
C THR A 363 1.52 -3.76 -35.97
N PRO A 364 0.76 -4.82 -36.35
CA PRO A 364 0.67 -5.25 -37.75
C PRO A 364 0.03 -4.19 -38.65
N ALA A 365 -0.94 -3.43 -38.12
CA ALA A 365 -1.61 -2.38 -38.87
C ALA A 365 -0.72 -1.16 -39.10
N ALA A 366 0.12 -0.79 -38.14
CA ALA A 366 1.10 0.28 -38.27
C ALA A 366 2.15 -0.07 -39.32
N GLU A 367 2.62 -1.32 -39.37
CA GLU A 367 3.52 -1.81 -40.42
C GLU A 367 2.85 -1.75 -41.80
N SER A 368 1.60 -2.21 -41.91
CA SER A 368 0.81 -2.09 -43.14
C SER A 368 0.61 -0.63 -43.55
N LEU A 369 0.35 0.27 -42.61
CA LEU A 369 0.19 1.70 -42.90
C LEU A 369 1.52 2.33 -43.36
N ASN A 370 2.63 1.93 -42.75
CA ASN A 370 3.97 2.35 -43.18
C ASN A 370 4.32 1.88 -44.59
N ALA A 371 3.88 0.68 -44.98
CA ALA A 371 4.01 0.22 -46.37
C ALA A 371 3.13 1.02 -47.34
N GLN A 372 1.90 1.36 -46.94
CA GLN A 372 1.00 2.20 -47.74
C GLN A 372 1.53 3.64 -47.88
N ARG A 373 2.08 4.23 -46.81
CA ARG A 373 2.71 5.56 -46.87
C ARG A 373 3.89 5.56 -47.84
N ARG A 374 4.72 4.51 -47.80
CA ARG A 374 5.88 4.36 -48.69
C ARG A 374 5.45 4.37 -50.15
N SER A 375 4.52 3.50 -50.53
CA SER A 375 4.03 3.40 -51.91
C SER A 375 3.21 4.62 -52.35
N ALA A 376 2.27 5.11 -51.54
CA ALA A 376 1.33 6.15 -51.97
C ALA A 376 1.89 7.58 -51.96
N VAL A 377 2.95 7.84 -51.18
CA VAL A 377 3.49 9.19 -51.00
C VAL A 377 5.00 9.23 -51.24
N VAL A 378 5.77 8.39 -50.53
CA VAL A 378 7.23 8.53 -50.45
C VAL A 378 7.92 8.13 -51.76
N GLU A 379 7.52 7.03 -52.39
CA GLU A 379 8.11 6.54 -53.65
C GLU A 379 7.88 7.52 -54.79
N ASP A 380 6.63 7.95 -55.00
CA ASP A 380 6.31 8.98 -56.00
C ASP A 380 7.02 10.30 -55.72
N TRP A 381 7.08 10.74 -54.46
CA TRP A 381 7.80 11.96 -54.07
C TRP A 381 9.30 11.87 -54.41
N ASN A 382 9.94 10.77 -54.03
CA ASN A 382 11.36 10.56 -54.30
C ASN A 382 11.65 10.48 -55.80
N SER A 383 10.77 9.83 -56.57
CA SER A 383 10.85 9.78 -58.03
C SER A 383 10.74 11.17 -58.67
N ALA A 384 9.78 11.99 -58.22
CA ALA A 384 9.54 13.32 -58.76
C ALA A 384 10.61 14.35 -58.35
N PHE A 385 11.11 14.30 -57.12
CA PHE A 385 11.87 15.39 -56.49
C PHE A 385 13.27 14.98 -55.97
N GLY A 386 13.53 13.71 -55.71
CA GLY A 386 14.69 13.25 -54.93
C GLY A 386 16.06 13.50 -55.56
N GLY A 387 16.11 13.75 -56.87
CA GLY A 387 17.34 14.05 -57.62
C GLY A 387 17.45 15.50 -58.11
N ARG A 388 16.61 16.42 -57.61
CA ARG A 388 16.46 17.79 -58.14
C ARG A 388 16.71 18.85 -57.07
N TYR A 389 17.09 20.06 -57.48
CA TYR A 389 17.16 21.23 -56.62
C TYR A 389 15.75 21.66 -56.18
N PRO A 390 15.50 21.97 -54.88
CA PRO A 390 16.48 22.23 -53.82
C PRO A 390 16.91 21.03 -52.97
N PHE A 391 16.36 19.83 -53.21
CA PHE A 391 16.64 18.65 -52.39
C PHE A 391 18.01 18.03 -52.64
N LYS A 392 18.55 18.22 -53.86
CA LYS A 392 19.92 17.88 -54.24
C LYS A 392 20.57 19.06 -54.97
N ASN A 393 21.88 19.22 -54.78
CA ASN A 393 22.64 20.26 -55.46
C ASN A 393 22.89 19.86 -56.93
N THR A 394 21.91 20.12 -57.79
CA THR A 394 21.91 19.76 -59.21
C THR A 394 21.34 20.91 -60.04
N SER A 395 21.66 20.97 -61.34
CA SER A 395 21.09 21.98 -62.26
C SER A 395 19.61 21.77 -62.60
N SER A 396 19.03 20.60 -62.30
CA SER A 396 17.62 20.32 -62.56
C SER A 396 16.75 20.74 -61.38
N GLU A 397 15.76 21.60 -61.61
CA GLU A 397 14.85 22.11 -60.58
C GLU A 397 13.57 21.28 -60.45
N VAL A 398 12.95 21.36 -59.27
CA VAL A 398 11.61 20.79 -59.04
C VAL A 398 10.51 21.61 -59.72
N SER A 399 9.45 20.93 -60.16
CA SER A 399 8.24 21.60 -60.63
C SER A 399 7.46 22.18 -59.44
N LEU A 400 7.40 23.51 -59.32
CA LEU A 400 6.63 24.19 -58.27
C LEU A 400 5.13 23.83 -58.29
N PRO A 401 4.45 23.77 -59.46
CA PRO A 401 3.05 23.31 -59.51
C PRO A 401 2.86 21.88 -59.02
N LEU A 402 3.82 20.98 -59.30
CA LEU A 402 3.77 19.61 -58.82
C LEU A 402 4.04 19.54 -57.31
N LEU A 403 5.00 20.32 -56.80
CA LEU A 403 5.30 20.44 -55.38
C LEU A 403 4.09 20.92 -54.58
N ALA A 404 3.36 21.93 -55.11
CA ALA A 404 2.12 22.42 -54.51
C ALA A 404 1.05 21.32 -54.38
N LYS A 405 0.94 20.39 -55.35
CA LYS A 405 -0.01 19.26 -55.26
C LYS A 405 0.31 18.28 -54.12
N TYR A 406 1.52 18.29 -53.58
CA TYR A 406 1.89 17.47 -52.41
C TYR A 406 1.78 18.24 -51.09
N LEU A 407 2.29 19.48 -51.07
CA LEU A 407 2.49 20.25 -49.84
C LEU A 407 1.31 21.13 -49.43
N ASN A 408 0.30 21.33 -50.32
CA ASN A 408 -0.88 22.11 -49.96
C ASN A 408 -1.54 21.54 -48.69
N SER A 409 -1.82 22.41 -47.72
CA SER A 409 -2.24 22.03 -46.36
C SER A 409 -3.61 21.35 -46.29
N GLU A 410 -4.47 21.58 -47.28
CA GLU A 410 -5.83 21.02 -47.30
C GLU A 410 -6.00 19.97 -48.40
N THR A 411 -5.46 20.25 -49.58
CA THR A 411 -5.68 19.42 -50.78
C THR A 411 -4.41 18.69 -51.22
N GLY A 412 -3.28 18.87 -50.54
CA GLY A 412 -2.05 18.17 -50.87
C GLY A 412 -2.16 16.67 -50.68
N ARG A 413 -1.43 15.88 -51.47
CA ARG A 413 -1.39 14.41 -51.31
C ARG A 413 -1.00 13.98 -49.89
N ILE A 414 -0.09 14.72 -49.25
CA ILE A 414 0.33 14.46 -47.86
C ILE A 414 -0.81 14.77 -46.90
N ALA A 415 -1.41 15.96 -46.99
CA ALA A 415 -2.54 16.38 -46.15
C ALA A 415 -3.72 15.40 -46.26
N ARG A 416 -4.11 15.01 -47.49
CA ARG A 416 -5.17 14.03 -47.70
C ARG A 416 -4.85 12.67 -47.12
N PHE A 417 -3.60 12.20 -47.23
CA PHE A 417 -3.19 10.94 -46.62
C PHE A 417 -3.37 10.99 -45.09
N LEU A 418 -2.91 12.06 -44.44
CA LEU A 418 -3.07 12.25 -43.00
C LEU A 418 -4.55 12.33 -42.59
N GLN A 419 -5.35 13.17 -43.26
CA GLN A 419 -6.77 13.33 -42.96
C GLN A 419 -7.58 12.05 -43.17
N THR A 420 -7.22 11.22 -44.15
CA THR A 420 -7.98 9.99 -44.46
C THR A 420 -7.52 8.77 -43.67
N ARG A 421 -6.24 8.71 -43.26
CA ARG A 421 -5.65 7.51 -42.65
C ARG A 421 -5.24 7.67 -41.19
N LEU A 422 -5.04 8.90 -40.69
CA LEU A 422 -4.42 9.20 -39.40
C LEU A 422 -5.16 10.30 -38.60
N ASN A 423 -6.43 10.58 -38.88
CA ASN A 423 -7.15 11.70 -38.24
C ASN A 423 -7.33 11.60 -36.71
N GLY A 424 -7.16 10.42 -36.13
CA GLY A 424 -7.33 10.16 -34.69
C GLY A 424 -6.02 10.01 -33.91
N VAL A 425 -4.87 10.32 -34.54
CA VAL A 425 -3.52 10.33 -33.94
C VAL A 425 -2.92 11.69 -34.20
#